data_AF-A0A3B3ZBD9-F1
#
_entry.id   AF-A0A3B3ZBD9-F1
#
_cell.length_a   1.000
_cell.length_b   1.000
_cell.length_c   1.000
_cell.angle_alpha   90.00
_cell.angle_beta   90.00
_cell.angle_gamma   90.00
#
_symmetry.space_group_name_H-M   'P 1'
#
loop_
_entity.id
_entity.type
_entity.pdbx_description
1 polymer ?
#
loop_
_entity_poly.entity_id
_entity_poly.type
_entity_poly.pdbx_seq_one_letter_code
_entity_poly.pdbx_strand_id
1 'polypeptide(L)'
;MKFPVDVLVAVSHSELEQEAQSYMGELLYSNMECPEQLTLPDSTKVDISISSVGLVPLYGSCDTQKVLALFAPADPFTPVALYLLGQWWAVGDILHTADSSRDGLIQVDTLGERIVLYVLNRIVYRVQEMSSDELPFLCHGEQDFAKILWKNGQAVGFYSVKPTGSPCSSFSNRSYPLPVMDSLFVRKCHRGKGLGLRMLEDYVDSFKEDYLGLRYPLTTAMYKVCQCYLRAFPGDSELLWEVDSSRLNQRTSVASRIQNMKEVKGETDITEEENFVGSSSTEAVEEQKNEDESSIAEVESVLLNTTESDESTMEIDKESQPEAVMELNVEESGIDKEAEQESVPEQSDETTPVVEIRSLRSGPKSVTSTPRRRLSAGTRQTTRGNTK
;
A
#
# COMPACT_ATOMS: atom_id res chain seq x y z
N MET A 1 -13.13 2.76 23.19
CA MET A 1 -12.31 1.54 22.98
C MET A 1 -11.04 1.97 22.26
N LYS A 2 -9.86 1.42 22.60
CA LYS A 2 -8.62 1.68 21.82
C LYS A 2 -8.56 0.71 20.63
N PHE A 3 -8.00 1.16 19.53
CA PHE A 3 -7.81 0.37 18.31
C PHE A 3 -6.33 -0.01 18.11
N PRO A 4 -5.98 -0.92 17.19
CA PRO A 4 -4.60 -1.40 17.03
C PRO A 4 -3.57 -0.28 16.88
N VAL A 5 -3.88 0.73 16.07
CA VAL A 5 -3.00 1.90 15.85
C VAL A 5 -2.77 2.73 17.12
N ASP A 6 -3.66 2.65 18.12
CA ASP A 6 -3.53 3.34 19.41
C ASP A 6 -2.63 2.61 20.42
N VAL A 7 -2.43 1.30 20.23
CA VAL A 7 -1.72 0.44 21.19
C VAL A 7 -0.37 -0.06 20.66
N LEU A 8 -0.17 -0.09 19.35
CA LEU A 8 1.05 -0.56 18.68
C LEU A 8 2.19 0.47 18.62
N VAL A 9 2.10 1.58 19.35
CA VAL A 9 3.07 2.69 19.26
C VAL A 9 4.48 2.29 19.73
N ALA A 10 4.58 1.41 20.73
CA ALA A 10 5.84 1.00 21.35
C ALA A 10 6.22 -0.46 21.06
N VAL A 11 5.59 -1.08 20.06
CA VAL A 11 5.74 -2.51 19.76
C VAL A 11 6.70 -2.69 18.58
N SER A 12 7.63 -3.61 18.73
CA SER A 12 8.57 -3.99 17.67
C SER A 12 7.98 -5.06 16.75
N HIS A 13 8.50 -5.15 15.52
CA HIS A 13 8.09 -6.22 14.60
C HIS A 13 8.40 -7.61 15.15
N SER A 14 9.53 -7.78 15.84
CA SER A 14 9.93 -9.06 16.41
C SER A 14 8.97 -9.55 17.49
N GLU A 15 8.44 -8.66 18.32
CA GLU A 15 7.43 -9.02 19.33
C GLU A 15 6.15 -9.52 18.64
N LEU A 16 5.68 -8.82 17.61
CA LEU A 16 4.47 -9.20 16.90
C LEU A 16 4.62 -10.52 16.12
N GLU A 17 5.79 -10.74 15.51
CA GLU A 17 6.12 -12.01 14.87
C GLU A 17 6.21 -13.17 15.87
N GLN A 18 6.84 -12.94 17.03
CA GLN A 18 6.96 -13.96 18.07
C GLN A 18 5.58 -14.35 18.63
N GLU A 19 4.70 -13.38 18.86
CA GLU A 19 3.32 -13.65 19.27
C GLU A 19 2.54 -14.43 18.21
N ALA A 20 2.68 -14.06 16.93
CA ALA A 20 2.05 -14.78 15.83
C ALA A 20 2.53 -16.24 15.75
N GLN A 21 3.84 -16.47 15.93
CA GLN A 21 4.41 -17.82 15.96
C GLN A 21 3.93 -18.62 17.18
N SER A 22 3.88 -17.99 18.36
CA SER A 22 3.38 -18.62 19.58
C SER A 22 1.92 -19.04 19.43
N TYR A 23 1.07 -18.13 18.94
CA TYR A 23 -0.35 -18.42 18.71
C TYR A 23 -0.55 -19.52 17.66
N MET A 24 0.22 -19.52 16.57
CA MET A 24 0.17 -20.60 15.58
C MET A 24 0.57 -21.95 16.20
N GLY A 25 1.55 -21.96 17.09
CA GLY A 25 1.95 -23.13 17.88
C GLY A 25 0.81 -23.66 18.76
N GLU A 26 0.06 -22.78 19.41
CA GLU A 26 -1.12 -23.15 20.21
C GLU A 26 -2.29 -23.65 19.35
N LEU A 27 -2.46 -23.06 18.16
CA LEU A 27 -3.53 -23.42 17.23
C LEU A 27 -3.39 -24.86 16.71
N LEU A 28 -2.16 -25.37 16.58
CA LEU A 28 -1.87 -26.76 16.20
C LEU A 28 -2.42 -27.79 17.18
N TYR A 29 -2.53 -27.44 18.46
CA TYR A 29 -3.02 -28.31 19.52
C TYR A 29 -4.45 -27.97 19.97
N SER A 30 -5.10 -27.01 19.29
CA SER A 30 -6.45 -26.56 19.63
C SER A 30 -7.50 -27.60 19.25
N ASN A 31 -8.60 -27.63 20.01
CA ASN A 31 -9.67 -28.60 19.77
C ASN A 31 -10.44 -28.28 18.48
N MET A 32 -10.32 -29.15 17.48
CA MET A 32 -11.00 -29.01 16.19
C MET A 32 -12.53 -29.10 16.28
N GLU A 33 -13.09 -29.66 17.35
CA GLU A 33 -14.54 -29.81 17.52
C GLU A 33 -15.23 -28.52 18.03
N CYS A 34 -14.47 -27.55 18.53
CA CYS A 34 -14.98 -26.27 19.04
C CYS A 34 -13.97 -25.13 18.75
N PRO A 35 -13.81 -24.72 17.48
CA PRO A 35 -12.86 -23.67 17.11
C PRO A 35 -13.24 -22.33 17.75
N GLU A 36 -12.22 -21.52 18.05
CA GLU A 36 -12.43 -20.10 18.38
C GLU A 36 -13.07 -19.41 17.17
N GLN A 37 -14.04 -18.52 17.39
CA GLN A 37 -14.75 -17.83 16.32
C GLN A 37 -14.58 -16.33 16.40
N LEU A 38 -14.22 -15.71 15.29
CA LEU A 38 -14.30 -14.26 15.13
C LEU A 38 -15.64 -13.89 14.52
N THR A 39 -16.37 -12.95 15.13
CA THR A 39 -17.57 -12.37 14.54
C THR A 39 -17.20 -11.06 13.85
N LEU A 40 -17.41 -10.99 12.54
CA LEU A 40 -17.18 -9.81 11.73
C LEU A 40 -18.32 -8.79 11.89
N PRO A 41 -18.14 -7.52 11.48
CA PRO A 41 -19.16 -6.47 11.63
C PRO A 41 -20.49 -6.75 10.92
N ASP A 42 -20.48 -7.58 9.87
CA ASP A 42 -21.66 -8.05 9.14
C ASP A 42 -22.35 -9.25 9.81
N SER A 43 -21.94 -9.60 11.03
CA SER A 43 -22.36 -10.80 11.80
C SER A 43 -21.92 -12.14 11.21
N THR A 44 -21.07 -12.13 10.18
CA THR A 44 -20.44 -13.35 9.67
C THR A 44 -19.49 -13.90 10.71
N LYS A 45 -19.60 -15.20 11.01
CA LYS A 45 -18.68 -15.90 11.91
C LYS A 45 -17.63 -16.63 11.10
N VAL A 46 -16.38 -16.47 11.50
CA VAL A 46 -15.22 -17.12 10.87
C VAL A 46 -14.53 -17.97 11.92
N ASP A 47 -14.46 -19.27 11.65
CA ASP A 47 -13.75 -20.21 12.50
C ASP A 47 -12.24 -19.99 12.37
N ILE A 48 -11.57 -19.86 13.50
CA ILE A 48 -10.12 -19.74 13.59
C ILE A 48 -9.55 -21.14 13.73
N SER A 49 -8.81 -21.55 12.71
CA SER A 49 -8.24 -22.90 12.58
C SER A 49 -6.96 -22.83 11.77
N ILE A 50 -6.15 -23.88 11.81
CA ILE A 50 -4.92 -23.92 11.01
C ILE A 50 -5.17 -23.82 9.50
N SER A 51 -6.35 -24.21 9.03
CA SER A 51 -6.74 -24.09 7.61
C SER A 51 -7.21 -22.69 7.22
N SER A 52 -7.63 -21.86 8.19
CA SER A 52 -8.14 -20.50 7.93
C SER A 52 -7.14 -19.41 8.27
N VAL A 53 -5.96 -19.76 8.80
CA VAL A 53 -4.96 -18.81 9.28
C VAL A 53 -3.64 -18.99 8.53
N GLY A 54 -2.97 -17.87 8.22
CA GLY A 54 -1.67 -17.89 7.55
C GLY A 54 -0.84 -16.64 7.80
N LEU A 55 0.47 -16.74 7.58
CA LEU A 55 1.39 -15.60 7.69
C LEU A 55 1.36 -14.77 6.41
N VAL A 56 1.23 -13.45 6.55
CA VAL A 56 1.32 -12.50 5.44
C VAL A 56 2.45 -11.49 5.69
N PRO A 57 3.26 -11.17 4.67
CA PRO A 57 4.34 -10.20 4.82
C PRO A 57 3.78 -8.78 4.92
N LEU A 58 4.22 -8.01 5.92
CA LEU A 58 3.79 -6.62 6.07
C LEU A 58 4.34 -5.72 4.94
N TYR A 59 5.54 -6.02 4.44
CA TYR A 59 6.28 -5.20 3.48
C TYR A 59 6.60 -5.92 2.17
N GLY A 60 5.58 -6.17 1.35
CA GLY A 60 5.79 -6.74 0.01
C GLY A 60 6.34 -8.16 0.07
N SER A 61 7.47 -8.42 -0.57
CA SER A 61 8.13 -9.74 -0.56
C SER A 61 9.15 -9.90 0.58
N CYS A 62 8.96 -9.21 1.71
CA CYS A 62 9.83 -9.35 2.87
C CYS A 62 9.61 -10.72 3.53
N ASP A 63 10.69 -11.49 3.70
CA ASP A 63 10.63 -12.80 4.34
C ASP A 63 10.55 -12.73 5.88
N THR A 64 10.83 -11.55 6.43
CA THR A 64 10.70 -11.17 7.83
C THR A 64 9.57 -10.15 8.00
N GLN A 65 9.23 -9.79 9.23
CA GLN A 65 8.16 -8.84 9.55
C GLN A 65 6.80 -9.29 8.99
N LYS A 66 6.44 -10.54 9.26
CA LYS A 66 5.15 -11.17 8.92
C LYS A 66 4.14 -11.00 10.04
N VAL A 67 2.87 -10.94 9.67
CA VAL A 67 1.75 -10.90 10.62
C VAL A 67 0.81 -12.06 10.34
N LEU A 68 0.09 -12.49 11.36
CA LEU A 68 -0.91 -13.54 11.19
C LEU A 68 -2.21 -12.95 10.64
N ALA A 69 -2.74 -13.58 9.59
CA ALA A 69 -3.99 -13.21 8.97
C ALA A 69 -4.99 -14.36 9.08
N LEU A 70 -6.25 -14.01 9.36
CA LEU A 70 -7.40 -14.91 9.25
C LEU A 70 -8.04 -14.67 7.88
N PHE A 71 -8.31 -15.75 7.15
CA PHE A 71 -8.85 -15.72 5.80
C PHE A 71 -10.34 -16.06 5.77
N ALA A 72 -11.05 -15.50 4.79
CA ALA A 72 -12.47 -15.74 4.62
C ALA A 72 -12.75 -17.21 4.25
N PRO A 73 -13.79 -17.85 4.81
CA PRO A 73 -14.16 -19.22 4.43
C PRO A 73 -14.54 -19.36 2.95
N ALA A 74 -15.14 -18.31 2.38
CA ALA A 74 -15.57 -18.28 0.98
C ALA A 74 -14.41 -18.01 0.00
N ASP A 75 -13.31 -17.43 0.47
CA ASP A 75 -12.14 -17.11 -0.34
C ASP A 75 -10.85 -17.17 0.51
N PRO A 76 -10.05 -18.24 0.37
CA PRO A 76 -8.84 -18.45 1.17
C PRO A 76 -7.73 -17.44 0.88
N PHE A 77 -7.89 -16.56 -0.11
CA PHE A 77 -6.92 -15.51 -0.45
C PHE A 77 -7.30 -14.13 0.11
N THR A 78 -8.48 -14.00 0.72
CA THR A 78 -8.96 -12.73 1.26
C THR A 78 -8.80 -12.68 2.79
N PRO A 79 -7.86 -11.86 3.32
CA PRO A 79 -7.74 -11.63 4.75
C PRO A 79 -8.93 -10.82 5.28
N VAL A 80 -9.52 -11.28 6.38
CA VAL A 80 -10.66 -10.61 7.06
C VAL A 80 -10.28 -10.06 8.44
N ALA A 81 -9.19 -10.55 9.02
CA ALA A 81 -8.66 -10.06 10.30
C ALA A 81 -7.15 -10.30 10.40
N LEU A 82 -6.48 -9.55 11.28
CA LEU A 82 -5.08 -9.74 11.65
C LEU A 82 -4.95 -10.04 13.14
N TYR A 83 -4.00 -10.90 13.51
CA TYR A 83 -3.64 -11.13 14.92
C TYR A 83 -2.59 -10.13 15.36
N LEU A 84 -2.93 -9.25 16.30
CA LEU A 84 -2.08 -8.16 16.76
C LEU A 84 -2.20 -8.04 18.29
N LEU A 85 -1.07 -8.09 19.00
CA LEU A 85 -1.00 -7.97 20.46
C LEU A 85 -1.92 -8.94 21.20
N GLY A 86 -1.79 -10.23 20.89
CA GLY A 86 -2.55 -11.29 21.54
C GLY A 86 -4.03 -11.39 21.15
N GLN A 87 -4.49 -10.64 20.14
CA GLN A 87 -5.92 -10.50 19.82
C GLN A 87 -6.19 -10.47 18.31
N TRP A 88 -7.33 -11.04 17.89
CA TRP A 88 -7.83 -10.92 16.52
C TRP A 88 -8.57 -9.60 16.29
N TRP A 89 -8.13 -8.85 15.28
CA TRP A 89 -8.74 -7.58 14.88
C TRP A 89 -9.31 -7.67 13.49
N ALA A 90 -10.62 -7.43 13.35
CA ALA A 90 -11.25 -7.33 12.05
C ALA A 90 -10.64 -6.18 11.25
N VAL A 91 -10.58 -6.34 9.92
CA VAL A 91 -10.08 -5.30 8.98
C VAL A 91 -10.74 -3.95 9.23
N GLY A 92 -12.04 -3.94 9.54
CA GLY A 92 -12.77 -2.72 9.90
C GLY A 92 -12.17 -2.01 11.11
N ASP A 93 -11.92 -2.71 12.21
CA ASP A 93 -11.43 -2.13 13.46
C ASP A 93 -9.98 -1.64 13.34
N ILE A 94 -9.15 -2.32 12.54
CA ILE A 94 -7.77 -1.88 12.28
C ILE A 94 -7.75 -0.47 11.66
N LEU A 95 -8.76 -0.13 10.85
CA LEU A 95 -8.86 1.18 10.18
C LEU A 95 -9.42 2.29 11.07
N HIS A 96 -9.67 2.04 12.35
CA HIS A 96 -10.19 3.04 13.28
C HIS A 96 -9.13 3.48 14.31
N THR A 97 -9.37 4.63 14.90
CA THR A 97 -8.55 5.22 15.96
C THR A 97 -9.46 5.87 17.00
N ALA A 98 -9.09 5.75 18.27
CA ALA A 98 -9.78 6.42 19.37
C ALA A 98 -9.17 7.80 19.64
N ASP A 99 -7.96 8.04 19.14
CA ASP A 99 -7.28 9.31 19.26
C ASP A 99 -7.89 10.35 18.31
N SER A 100 -8.59 11.33 18.89
CA SER A 100 -9.19 12.45 18.15
C SER A 100 -8.17 13.40 17.53
N SER A 101 -6.90 13.34 17.94
CA SER A 101 -5.83 14.12 17.33
C SER A 101 -5.41 13.57 15.96
N ARG A 102 -5.75 12.31 15.67
CA ARG A 102 -5.55 11.71 14.34
C ARG A 102 -6.65 12.12 13.38
N ASP A 103 -6.52 13.33 12.83
CA ASP A 103 -7.39 13.87 11.78
C ASP A 103 -6.57 14.53 10.66
N GLY A 104 -7.00 14.34 9.41
CA GLY A 104 -6.27 14.82 8.24
C GLY A 104 -5.12 13.90 7.80
N LEU A 105 -4.14 14.47 7.08
CA LEU A 105 -3.01 13.72 6.53
C LEU A 105 -1.90 13.62 7.57
N ILE A 106 -1.60 12.39 8.00
CA ILE A 106 -0.62 12.09 9.03
C ILE A 106 0.44 11.16 8.46
N GLN A 107 1.70 11.50 8.71
CA GLN A 107 2.84 10.69 8.28
C GLN A 107 2.87 9.36 9.02
N VAL A 108 3.24 8.31 8.30
CA VAL A 108 3.35 6.95 8.84
C VAL A 108 4.72 6.78 9.48
N ASP A 109 4.77 6.76 10.81
CA ASP A 109 6.01 6.67 11.59
C ASP A 109 6.02 5.48 12.56
N THR A 110 4.86 4.88 12.85
CA THR A 110 4.72 3.77 13.80
C THR A 110 4.35 2.45 13.12
N LEU A 111 4.61 1.32 13.80
CA LEU A 111 4.20 -0.01 13.34
C LEU A 111 2.68 -0.10 13.14
N GLY A 112 1.90 0.46 14.07
CA GLY A 112 0.45 0.53 13.96
C GLY A 112 -0.02 1.23 12.68
N GLU A 113 0.59 2.37 12.33
CA GLU A 113 0.28 3.09 11.09
C GLU A 113 0.73 2.31 9.84
N ARG A 114 1.86 1.60 9.90
CA ARG A 114 2.29 0.69 8.82
C ARG A 114 1.28 -0.43 8.58
N ILE A 115 0.69 -0.99 9.65
CA ILE A 115 -0.38 -1.99 9.55
C ILE A 115 -1.65 -1.37 8.95
N VAL A 116 -2.05 -0.17 9.35
CA VAL A 116 -3.18 0.53 8.73
C VAL A 116 -2.94 0.75 7.24
N LEU A 117 -1.73 1.18 6.85
CA LEU A 117 -1.32 1.36 5.46
C LEU A 117 -1.36 0.03 4.68
N TYR A 118 -0.91 -1.06 5.31
CA TYR A 118 -0.99 -2.40 4.73
C TYR A 118 -2.44 -2.80 4.46
N VAL A 119 -3.33 -2.65 5.46
CA VAL A 119 -4.75 -2.99 5.32
C VAL A 119 -5.42 -2.14 4.24
N LEU A 120 -5.16 -0.83 4.20
CA LEU A 120 -5.70 0.04 3.16
C LEU A 120 -5.26 -0.37 1.75
N ASN A 121 -3.98 -0.71 1.56
CA ASN A 121 -3.43 -1.05 0.25
C ASN A 121 -3.78 -2.50 -0.16
N ARG A 122 -3.45 -3.47 0.68
CA ARG A 122 -3.45 -4.89 0.35
C ARG A 122 -4.80 -5.56 0.51
N ILE A 123 -5.68 -5.01 1.34
CA ILE A 123 -6.99 -5.59 1.61
C ILE A 123 -8.08 -4.69 1.02
N VAL A 124 -8.22 -3.45 1.53
CA VAL A 124 -9.32 -2.57 1.10
C VAL A 124 -9.19 -2.19 -0.36
N TYR A 125 -8.06 -1.61 -0.78
CA TYR A 125 -7.85 -1.27 -2.18
C TYR A 125 -7.83 -2.54 -3.03
N ARG A 126 -6.84 -3.42 -2.84
CA ARG A 126 -6.60 -4.53 -3.78
C ARG A 126 -7.73 -5.56 -3.87
N VAL A 127 -8.38 -5.90 -2.76
CA VAL A 127 -9.42 -6.96 -2.76
C VAL A 127 -10.81 -6.37 -2.92
N GLN A 128 -11.11 -5.25 -2.27
CA GLN A 128 -12.49 -4.76 -2.17
C GLN A 128 -12.83 -3.64 -3.17
N GLU A 129 -11.86 -2.78 -3.53
CA GLU A 129 -12.16 -1.54 -4.22
C GLU A 129 -11.42 -1.32 -5.55
N MET A 130 -10.42 -2.12 -5.88
CA MET A 130 -9.65 -2.01 -7.11
C MET A 130 -10.51 -2.37 -8.33
N SER A 131 -10.35 -1.62 -9.42
CA SER A 131 -11.00 -1.95 -10.69
C SER A 131 -10.21 -3.02 -11.45
N SER A 132 -10.90 -3.87 -12.22
CA SER A 132 -10.26 -4.97 -12.97
C SER A 132 -9.29 -4.51 -14.06
N ASP A 133 -9.41 -3.27 -14.53
CA ASP A 133 -8.57 -2.65 -15.55
C ASP A 133 -7.40 -1.83 -14.98
N GLU A 134 -7.29 -1.73 -13.65
CA GLU A 134 -6.24 -0.97 -13.00
C GLU A 134 -4.99 -1.83 -12.76
N LEU A 135 -3.80 -1.22 -12.78
CA LEU A 135 -2.59 -1.89 -12.30
C LEU A 135 -2.52 -1.76 -10.78
N PRO A 136 -2.31 -2.87 -10.04
CA PRO A 136 -2.33 -2.81 -8.59
C PRO A 136 -1.12 -2.07 -8.05
N PHE A 137 -1.33 -1.26 -7.02
CA PHE A 137 -0.23 -0.72 -6.22
C PHE A 137 0.64 -1.85 -5.64
N LEU A 138 1.94 -1.60 -5.64
CA LEU A 138 2.89 -2.43 -4.91
C LEU A 138 2.69 -2.22 -3.40
N CYS A 139 3.11 -3.20 -2.61
CA CYS A 139 3.13 -2.99 -1.17
C CYS A 139 4.21 -1.95 -0.82
N HIS A 140 4.00 -1.24 0.28
CA HIS A 140 4.98 -0.30 0.80
C HIS A 140 6.14 -1.06 1.46
N GLY A 141 7.33 -0.48 1.39
CA GLY A 141 8.47 -0.87 2.20
C GLY A 141 8.40 -0.26 3.60
N GLU A 142 9.19 -0.81 4.52
CA GLU A 142 9.25 -0.38 5.92
C GLU A 142 9.59 1.12 6.07
N GLN A 143 10.49 1.61 5.21
CA GLN A 143 11.02 2.98 5.25
C GLN A 143 10.43 3.87 4.15
N ASP A 144 9.40 3.41 3.44
CA ASP A 144 8.76 4.23 2.42
C ASP A 144 8.04 5.42 3.07
N PHE A 145 8.17 6.59 2.45
CA PHE A 145 7.39 7.75 2.85
C PHE A 145 5.92 7.48 2.51
N ALA A 146 5.04 7.66 3.49
CA ALA A 146 3.61 7.59 3.28
C ALA A 146 2.87 8.47 4.28
N LYS A 147 1.67 8.92 3.88
CA LYS A 147 0.71 9.52 4.80
C LYS A 147 -0.64 8.82 4.70
N ILE A 148 -1.29 8.64 5.84
CA ILE A 148 -2.66 8.15 5.93
C ILE A 148 -3.57 9.37 6.09
N LEU A 149 -4.67 9.39 5.35
CA LEU A 149 -5.75 10.36 5.53
C LEU A 149 -6.74 9.81 6.54
N TRP A 150 -6.78 10.44 7.71
CA TRP A 150 -7.76 10.20 8.75
C TRP A 150 -8.93 11.17 8.63
N LYS A 151 -10.14 10.68 8.88
CA LYS A 151 -11.34 11.49 8.97
C LYS A 151 -12.32 10.86 9.95
N ASN A 152 -12.73 11.62 10.97
CA ASN A 152 -13.69 11.17 11.98
C ASN A 152 -13.31 9.85 12.65
N GLY A 153 -12.03 9.68 13.01
CA GLY A 153 -11.55 8.45 13.67
C GLY A 153 -11.40 7.25 12.74
N GLN A 154 -11.48 7.43 11.42
CA GLN A 154 -11.31 6.35 10.43
C GLN A 154 -10.24 6.71 9.40
N ALA A 155 -9.43 5.73 9.00
CA ALA A 155 -8.52 5.83 7.88
C ALA A 155 -9.30 5.67 6.56
N VAL A 156 -9.29 6.73 5.73
CA VAL A 156 -10.13 6.82 4.52
C VAL A 156 -9.34 6.85 3.21
N GLY A 157 -8.01 6.85 3.30
CA GLY A 157 -7.12 6.83 2.15
C GLY A 157 -5.66 6.98 2.57
N PHE A 158 -4.77 6.91 1.60
CA PHE A 158 -3.34 7.13 1.80
C PHE A 158 -2.68 7.62 0.51
N TYR A 159 -1.47 8.12 0.63
CA TYR A 159 -0.54 8.19 -0.49
C TYR A 159 0.86 7.77 -0.04
N SER A 160 1.64 7.22 -0.96
CA SER A 160 3.04 6.88 -0.73
C SER A 160 3.95 7.57 -1.75
N VAL A 161 5.19 7.81 -1.36
CA VAL A 161 6.21 8.47 -2.17
C VAL A 161 7.48 7.63 -2.13
N LYS A 162 8.12 7.48 -3.29
CA LYS A 162 9.50 7.04 -3.42
C LYS A 162 10.38 8.30 -3.45
N PRO A 163 11.16 8.58 -2.39
CA PRO A 163 12.08 9.72 -2.39
C PRO A 163 13.09 9.67 -3.53
N THR A 164 13.71 10.82 -3.81
CA THR A 164 14.85 10.89 -4.73
C THR A 164 15.94 9.91 -4.31
N GLY A 165 16.46 9.13 -5.26
CA GLY A 165 17.48 8.12 -5.01
C GLY A 165 16.94 6.75 -4.62
N SER A 166 15.65 6.61 -4.33
CA SER A 166 15.04 5.28 -4.09
C SER A 166 15.11 4.41 -5.35
N PRO A 167 15.37 3.10 -5.23
CA PRO A 167 15.43 2.20 -6.36
C PRO A 167 14.06 2.10 -7.06
N CYS A 168 14.07 2.05 -8.39
CA CYS A 168 12.86 1.96 -9.21
C CYS A 168 12.14 0.60 -9.05
N SER A 169 12.91 -0.46 -8.79
CA SER A 169 12.46 -1.78 -8.37
C SER A 169 13.57 -2.46 -7.55
N SER A 170 13.23 -3.50 -6.79
CA SER A 170 14.17 -4.23 -5.92
C SER A 170 15.40 -4.78 -6.65
N PHE A 171 15.29 -5.01 -7.96
CA PHE A 171 16.36 -5.57 -8.79
C PHE A 171 16.91 -4.55 -9.81
N SER A 172 16.44 -3.30 -9.78
CA SER A 172 16.94 -2.28 -10.69
C SER A 172 18.16 -1.57 -10.12
N ASN A 173 19.20 -1.41 -10.94
CA ASN A 173 20.30 -0.48 -10.67
C ASN A 173 19.90 0.99 -10.94
N ARG A 174 18.60 1.27 -11.11
CA ARG A 174 18.06 2.59 -11.42
C ARG A 174 17.39 3.13 -10.17
N SER A 175 17.55 4.43 -9.95
CA SER A 175 16.88 5.14 -8.89
C SER A 175 16.06 6.29 -9.44
N TYR A 176 15.02 6.67 -8.68
CA TYR A 176 14.19 7.80 -9.04
C TYR A 176 15.00 9.10 -8.95
N PRO A 177 15.06 9.90 -10.03
CA PRO A 177 15.83 11.14 -10.06
C PRO A 177 15.08 12.36 -9.46
N LEU A 178 13.94 12.13 -8.82
CA LEU A 178 13.10 13.09 -8.12
C LEU A 178 12.17 12.32 -7.16
N PRO A 179 11.47 12.97 -6.22
CA PRO A 179 10.41 12.32 -5.46
C PRO A 179 9.29 11.91 -6.41
N VAL A 180 8.77 10.68 -6.26
CA VAL A 180 7.68 10.16 -7.07
C VAL A 180 6.57 9.68 -6.17
N MET A 181 5.38 10.28 -6.27
CA MET A 181 4.18 9.74 -5.66
C MET A 181 3.84 8.41 -6.34
N ASP A 182 4.02 7.34 -5.59
CA ASP A 182 4.01 5.96 -6.06
C ASP A 182 2.60 5.38 -6.07
N SER A 183 1.81 5.73 -5.06
CA SER A 183 0.41 5.36 -4.96
C SER A 183 -0.40 6.47 -4.29
N LEU A 184 -1.66 6.60 -4.70
CA LEU A 184 -2.65 7.46 -4.07
C LEU A 184 -3.99 6.76 -4.11
N PHE A 185 -4.58 6.56 -2.94
CA PHE A 185 -5.83 5.85 -2.78
C PHE A 185 -6.79 6.63 -1.88
N VAL A 186 -8.04 6.73 -2.32
CA VAL A 186 -9.17 7.20 -1.51
C VAL A 186 -10.28 6.16 -1.61
N ARG A 187 -10.79 5.73 -0.46
CA ARG A 187 -11.89 4.77 -0.38
C ARG A 187 -13.10 5.26 -1.18
N LYS A 188 -13.78 4.37 -1.90
CA LYS A 188 -14.89 4.67 -2.82
C LYS A 188 -15.98 5.52 -2.18
N CYS A 189 -16.39 5.19 -0.96
CA CYS A 189 -17.40 5.95 -0.20
C CYS A 189 -16.96 7.37 0.22
N HIS A 190 -15.67 7.72 0.06
CA HIS A 190 -15.09 9.04 0.33
C HIS A 190 -14.65 9.79 -0.94
N ARG A 191 -14.77 9.19 -2.14
CA ARG A 191 -14.47 9.86 -3.41
C ARG A 191 -15.47 10.98 -3.72
N GLY A 192 -15.10 11.89 -4.63
CA GLY A 192 -15.90 13.07 -4.98
C GLY A 192 -15.91 14.21 -3.95
N LYS A 193 -15.19 14.06 -2.83
CA LYS A 193 -15.15 15.04 -1.72
C LYS A 193 -13.87 15.88 -1.70
N GLY A 194 -13.15 15.98 -2.83
CA GLY A 194 -11.89 16.74 -2.95
C GLY A 194 -10.66 16.13 -2.25
N LEU A 195 -10.76 14.93 -1.67
CA LEU A 195 -9.68 14.34 -0.86
C LEU A 195 -8.40 14.02 -1.66
N GLY A 196 -8.55 13.57 -2.92
CA GLY A 196 -7.39 13.32 -3.79
C GLY A 196 -6.64 14.60 -4.16
N LEU A 197 -7.35 15.71 -4.34
CA LEU A 197 -6.74 17.03 -4.55
C LEU A 197 -5.96 17.47 -3.31
N ARG A 198 -6.56 17.33 -2.11
CA ARG A 198 -5.89 17.64 -0.86
C ARG A 198 -4.61 16.82 -0.63
N MET A 199 -4.62 15.54 -1.01
CA MET A 199 -3.41 14.69 -0.97
C MET A 199 -2.34 15.18 -1.95
N LEU A 200 -2.71 15.57 -3.18
CA LEU A 200 -1.77 16.11 -4.15
C LEU A 200 -1.18 17.45 -3.69
N GLU A 201 -2.00 18.33 -3.10
CA GLU A 201 -1.54 19.59 -2.51
C GLU A 201 -0.55 19.34 -1.37
N ASP A 202 -0.86 18.43 -0.46
CA ASP A 202 0.02 18.05 0.65
C ASP A 202 1.33 17.41 0.15
N TYR A 203 1.29 16.60 -0.91
CA TYR A 203 2.49 16.07 -1.56
C TYR A 203 3.37 17.21 -2.10
N VAL A 204 2.80 18.13 -2.86
CA VAL A 204 3.54 19.30 -3.36
C VAL A 204 4.04 20.19 -2.22
N ASP A 205 3.31 20.27 -1.12
CA ASP A 205 3.74 21.03 0.05
C ASP A 205 4.80 20.31 0.90
N SER A 206 4.88 18.98 0.83
CA SER A 206 5.87 18.19 1.57
C SER A 206 7.22 18.09 0.85
N PHE A 207 7.23 18.15 -0.48
CA PHE A 207 8.43 18.01 -1.31
C PHE A 207 8.72 19.31 -2.06
N LYS A 208 9.92 19.88 -1.86
CA LYS A 208 10.29 21.25 -2.29
C LYS A 208 11.23 21.29 -3.50
N GLU A 209 11.43 20.15 -4.14
CA GLU A 209 12.19 19.99 -5.36
C GLU A 209 11.53 20.74 -6.54
N ASP A 210 12.34 21.12 -7.52
CA ASP A 210 11.87 21.86 -8.70
C ASP A 210 10.93 21.03 -9.58
N TYR A 211 10.98 19.69 -9.45
CA TYR A 211 10.17 18.74 -10.18
C TYR A 211 9.67 17.66 -9.24
N LEU A 212 8.39 17.31 -9.37
CA LEU A 212 7.73 16.25 -8.61
C LEU A 212 7.13 15.23 -9.56
N GLY A 213 7.33 13.96 -9.21
CA GLY A 213 6.92 12.82 -10.02
C GLY A 213 5.58 12.25 -9.58
N LEU A 214 4.81 11.77 -10.54
CA LEU A 214 3.67 10.88 -10.35
C LEU A 214 3.95 9.61 -11.13
N ARG A 215 3.79 8.44 -10.52
CA ARG A 215 4.14 7.17 -11.16
C ARG A 215 3.26 6.87 -12.38
N TYR A 216 3.89 6.55 -13.51
CA TYR A 216 3.22 6.03 -14.71
C TYR A 216 2.73 4.59 -14.49
N PRO A 217 1.59 4.18 -15.06
CA PRO A 217 0.62 5.03 -15.79
C PRO A 217 -0.33 5.77 -14.84
N LEU A 218 -0.63 7.03 -15.14
CA LEU A 218 -1.65 7.76 -14.39
C LEU A 218 -3.06 7.36 -14.83
N THR A 219 -3.93 7.13 -13.84
CA THR A 219 -5.35 6.88 -14.08
C THR A 219 -6.07 8.14 -14.56
N THR A 220 -7.18 7.97 -15.28
CA THR A 220 -8.05 9.09 -15.68
C THR A 220 -8.49 9.95 -14.49
N ALA A 221 -8.73 9.31 -13.34
CA ALA A 221 -9.06 10.02 -12.10
C ALA A 221 -7.91 10.90 -11.63
N MET A 222 -6.67 10.40 -11.65
CA MET A 222 -5.50 11.18 -11.26
C MET A 222 -5.24 12.35 -12.21
N TYR A 223 -5.48 12.20 -13.52
CA TYR A 223 -5.43 13.31 -14.47
C TYR A 223 -6.46 14.40 -14.14
N LYS A 224 -7.69 14.04 -13.73
CA LYS A 224 -8.69 15.02 -13.26
C LYS A 224 -8.22 15.76 -12.01
N VAL A 225 -7.63 15.05 -11.05
CA VAL A 225 -7.04 15.66 -9.84
C VAL A 225 -5.92 16.65 -10.20
N CYS A 226 -4.99 16.25 -11.07
CA CYS A 226 -3.92 17.14 -11.56
C CYS A 226 -4.47 18.35 -12.31
N GLN A 227 -5.52 18.18 -13.10
CA GLN A 227 -6.17 19.28 -13.80
C GLN A 227 -6.78 20.29 -12.83
N CYS A 228 -7.48 19.82 -11.79
CA CYS A 228 -8.00 20.70 -10.74
C CYS A 228 -6.88 21.44 -10.00
N TYR A 229 -5.79 20.74 -9.68
CA TYR A 229 -4.62 21.35 -9.05
C TYR A 229 -4.01 22.46 -9.93
N LEU A 230 -3.76 22.21 -11.21
CA LEU A 230 -3.15 23.18 -12.12
C LEU A 230 -4.07 24.38 -12.42
N ARG A 231 -5.39 24.22 -12.31
CA ARG A 231 -6.33 25.37 -12.36
C ARG A 231 -6.18 26.26 -11.14
N ALA A 232 -6.05 25.67 -9.95
CA ALA A 232 -5.85 26.41 -8.70
C ALA A 232 -4.45 27.04 -8.60
N PHE A 233 -3.44 26.39 -9.17
CA PHE A 233 -2.04 26.81 -9.14
C PHE A 233 -1.39 26.84 -10.55
N PRO A 234 -1.75 27.80 -11.42
CA PRO A 234 -1.22 27.85 -12.79
C PRO A 234 0.31 28.00 -12.89
N GLY A 235 0.96 28.55 -11.86
CA GLY A 235 2.42 28.69 -11.77
C GLY A 235 3.18 27.37 -11.59
N ASP A 236 2.47 26.27 -11.35
CA ASP A 236 3.04 24.93 -11.18
C ASP A 236 2.91 24.07 -12.46
N SER A 237 2.70 24.69 -13.64
CA SER A 237 2.55 23.98 -14.92
C SER A 237 3.73 23.07 -15.28
N GLU A 238 4.94 23.45 -14.86
CA GLU A 238 6.18 22.70 -15.10
C GLU A 238 6.60 21.83 -13.90
N LEU A 239 5.78 21.77 -12.84
CA LEU A 239 6.15 21.10 -11.60
C LEU A 239 5.91 19.59 -11.66
N LEU A 240 4.77 19.16 -12.21
CA LEU A 240 4.29 17.78 -12.14
C LEU A 240 4.65 16.98 -13.40
N TRP A 241 5.33 15.85 -13.20
CA TRP A 241 5.80 14.98 -14.26
C TRP A 241 5.33 13.55 -14.05
N GLU A 242 4.83 12.92 -15.10
CA GLU A 242 4.58 11.49 -15.12
C GLU A 242 5.92 10.77 -15.32
N VAL A 243 6.25 9.83 -14.41
CA VAL A 243 7.55 9.16 -14.34
C VAL A 243 7.36 7.66 -14.57
N ASP A 244 7.96 7.16 -15.64
CA ASP A 244 8.00 5.73 -15.95
C ASP A 244 9.29 5.09 -15.44
N SER A 245 9.17 4.13 -14.54
CA SER A 245 10.29 3.39 -13.97
C SER A 245 10.86 2.32 -14.93
N SER A 246 10.06 1.86 -15.90
CA SER A 246 10.42 0.83 -16.86
C SER A 246 11.22 1.38 -18.04
N ARG A 247 10.89 2.60 -18.48
CA ARG A 247 11.54 3.26 -19.62
C ARG A 247 12.71 4.13 -19.17
N LEU A 248 13.80 4.15 -19.95
CA LEU A 248 14.96 5.00 -19.65
C LEU A 248 14.56 6.48 -19.64
N ASN A 249 14.51 7.07 -18.44
CA ASN A 249 14.48 8.52 -18.21
C ASN A 249 13.33 9.27 -18.91
N GLN A 250 12.24 8.60 -19.28
CA GLN A 250 11.11 9.27 -19.91
C GLN A 250 10.24 9.88 -18.81
N ARG A 251 10.30 11.20 -18.69
CA ARG A 251 9.33 11.99 -17.96
C ARG A 251 8.43 12.71 -18.96
N THR A 252 7.13 12.71 -18.72
CA THR A 252 6.20 13.50 -19.54
C THR A 252 5.54 14.55 -18.67
N SER A 253 5.50 15.81 -19.13
CA SER A 253 4.79 16.86 -18.42
C SER A 253 3.30 16.50 -18.29
N VAL A 254 2.79 16.54 -17.06
CA VAL A 254 1.38 16.25 -16.78
C VAL A 254 0.49 17.32 -17.42
N ALA A 255 0.91 18.59 -17.40
CA ALA A 255 0.17 19.68 -18.03
C ALA A 255 0.03 19.45 -19.55
N SER A 256 1.13 19.10 -20.23
CA SER A 256 1.11 18.79 -21.66
C SER A 256 0.23 17.59 -21.98
N ARG A 257 0.25 16.53 -21.15
CA ARG A 257 -0.64 15.37 -21.31
C ARG A 257 -2.11 15.75 -21.20
N ILE A 258 -2.47 16.56 -20.21
CA ILE A 258 -3.85 17.04 -20.02
C ILE A 258 -4.31 17.86 -21.23
N GLN A 259 -3.46 18.72 -21.78
CA GLN A 259 -3.78 19.51 -22.97
C GLN A 259 -4.04 18.61 -24.18
N ASN A 260 -3.14 17.66 -24.46
CA ASN A 260 -3.29 16.74 -25.59
C ASN A 260 -4.56 15.88 -25.46
N MET A 261 -4.95 15.48 -24.24
CA MET A 261 -6.20 14.74 -24.02
C MET A 261 -7.46 15.55 -24.35
N LYS A 262 -7.43 16.88 -24.16
CA LYS A 262 -8.54 17.77 -24.55
C LYS A 262 -8.63 17.92 -26.07
N GLU A 263 -7.48 18.09 -26.73
CA GLU A 263 -7.42 18.24 -28.18
C GLU A 263 -7.90 16.97 -28.91
N VAL A 264 -7.61 15.78 -28.37
CA VAL A 264 -8.08 14.49 -28.92
C VAL A 264 -9.57 14.26 -28.70
N LYS A 265 -10.15 14.79 -27.61
CA LYS A 265 -11.58 14.59 -27.30
C LYS A 265 -12.52 15.61 -27.93
N GLY A 266 -12.01 16.71 -28.50
CA GLY A 266 -12.84 17.83 -28.93
C GLY A 266 -13.53 18.52 -27.75
N GLU A 267 -13.78 19.81 -27.84
CA GLU A 267 -14.53 20.56 -26.82
C GLU A 267 -15.99 20.07 -26.74
N THR A 268 -16.26 19.06 -25.91
CA THR A 268 -17.59 18.82 -25.34
C THR A 268 -17.43 18.50 -23.87
N ASP A 269 -17.27 19.55 -23.07
CA ASP A 269 -17.84 19.63 -21.71
C ASP A 269 -17.78 21.09 -21.28
N ILE A 270 -18.82 21.82 -21.68
CA ILE A 270 -19.18 23.11 -21.12
C ILE A 270 -20.10 22.79 -19.94
N THR A 271 -19.75 23.30 -18.77
CA THR A 271 -20.55 23.38 -17.52
C THR A 271 -20.90 22.09 -16.79
N GLU A 272 -20.01 21.67 -15.90
CA GLU A 272 -20.40 21.29 -14.53
C GLU A 272 -19.51 22.06 -13.55
N GLU A 273 -19.81 23.35 -13.37
CA GLU A 273 -19.39 24.08 -12.19
C GLU A 273 -20.58 24.27 -11.25
N GLU A 274 -20.24 24.14 -9.96
CA GLU A 274 -20.92 24.68 -8.78
C GLU A 274 -22.09 23.88 -8.18
N ASN A 275 -21.73 23.03 -7.21
CA ASN A 275 -22.39 23.07 -5.90
C ASN A 275 -21.36 22.77 -4.80
N PHE A 276 -20.55 23.78 -4.48
CA PHE A 276 -19.71 23.79 -3.29
C PHE A 276 -19.63 25.20 -2.70
N VAL A 277 -20.67 25.62 -1.98
CA VAL A 277 -20.58 26.43 -0.74
C VAL A 277 -21.83 26.13 0.09
N GLY A 278 -21.64 25.81 1.37
CA GLY A 278 -22.70 25.35 2.27
C GLY A 278 -23.58 26.44 2.89
N SER A 279 -24.71 26.00 3.45
CA SER A 279 -25.23 26.49 4.72
C SER A 279 -26.23 25.49 5.32
N SER A 280 -26.08 25.31 6.63
CA SER A 280 -26.93 24.58 7.56
C SER A 280 -28.36 25.12 7.57
N SER A 281 -29.37 24.24 7.67
CA SER A 281 -30.38 24.17 8.76
C SER A 281 -31.52 23.19 8.40
N THR A 282 -31.75 22.20 9.28
CA THR A 282 -33.03 21.62 9.79
C THR A 282 -34.28 21.67 8.87
N GLU A 283 -35.06 20.60 8.61
CA GLU A 283 -35.76 19.67 9.52
C GLU A 283 -36.20 18.38 8.78
N ALA A 284 -36.64 17.39 9.56
CA ALA A 284 -37.08 16.04 9.21
C ALA A 284 -38.40 15.95 8.41
N VAL A 285 -38.64 14.80 7.76
CA VAL A 285 -39.79 13.88 7.98
C VAL A 285 -39.68 12.63 7.07
N GLU A 286 -40.01 11.49 7.70
CA GLU A 286 -40.31 10.09 7.36
C GLU A 286 -40.61 9.67 5.89
N GLU A 287 -39.95 8.61 5.42
CA GLU A 287 -40.41 7.21 5.18
C GLU A 287 -41.29 6.97 3.93
N GLN A 288 -40.82 6.11 3.01
CA GLN A 288 -41.49 4.83 2.72
C GLN A 288 -40.68 3.93 1.76
N LYS A 289 -40.72 2.62 2.07
CA LYS A 289 -40.20 1.46 1.34
C LYS A 289 -40.72 1.38 -0.10
N ASN A 290 -39.93 0.73 -0.96
CA ASN A 290 -40.40 -0.43 -1.73
C ASN A 290 -39.25 -1.38 -2.07
N GLU A 291 -39.47 -2.63 -1.71
CA GLU A 291 -38.75 -3.83 -2.14
C GLU A 291 -39.31 -4.24 -3.52
N ASP A 292 -38.47 -4.76 -4.42
CA ASP A 292 -38.86 -5.82 -5.35
C ASP A 292 -37.62 -6.51 -5.93
N GLU A 293 -37.50 -7.80 -5.64
CA GLU A 293 -36.64 -8.78 -6.30
C GLU A 293 -37.27 -9.25 -7.62
N SER A 294 -36.45 -9.65 -8.62
CA SER A 294 -36.69 -10.84 -9.47
C SER A 294 -35.63 -11.00 -10.58
N SER A 295 -34.67 -11.90 -10.29
CA SER A 295 -34.19 -13.06 -11.08
C SER A 295 -33.99 -13.07 -12.63
N ILE A 296 -32.73 -13.39 -12.98
CA ILE A 296 -32.23 -14.46 -13.91
C ILE A 296 -32.36 -14.27 -15.44
N ALA A 297 -31.21 -14.25 -16.16
CA ALA A 297 -30.77 -15.34 -17.05
C ALA A 297 -29.40 -15.07 -17.72
N GLU A 298 -28.63 -16.17 -17.83
CA GLU A 298 -27.30 -16.37 -18.37
C GLU A 298 -27.18 -16.11 -19.88
N VAL A 299 -26.01 -15.65 -20.35
CA VAL A 299 -25.36 -16.25 -21.55
C VAL A 299 -23.83 -16.09 -21.47
N GLU A 300 -23.15 -17.19 -21.77
CA GLU A 300 -21.73 -17.52 -21.73
C GLU A 300 -20.78 -16.77 -22.70
N SER A 301 -19.53 -16.66 -22.24
CA SER A 301 -18.26 -16.93 -22.94
C SER A 301 -17.74 -15.98 -24.04
N VAL A 302 -16.60 -15.34 -23.77
CA VAL A 302 -15.42 -15.29 -24.66
C VAL A 302 -14.15 -15.26 -23.80
N LEU A 303 -13.26 -16.23 -24.04
CA LEU A 303 -11.90 -16.35 -23.50
C LEU A 303 -11.06 -15.08 -23.69
N LEU A 304 -10.29 -14.69 -22.66
CA LEU A 304 -8.94 -14.15 -22.85
C LEU A 304 -8.03 -14.62 -21.71
N ASN A 305 -7.15 -15.57 -22.05
CA ASN A 305 -5.97 -15.92 -21.27
C ASN A 305 -5.09 -14.68 -21.12
N THR A 306 -4.76 -14.29 -19.88
CA THR A 306 -3.55 -13.50 -19.62
C THR A 306 -2.68 -14.30 -18.66
N THR A 307 -1.69 -14.93 -19.26
CA THR A 307 -0.58 -15.61 -18.60
C THR A 307 0.22 -14.60 -17.79
N GLU A 308 0.41 -14.91 -16.50
CA GLU A 308 1.57 -14.47 -15.75
C GLU A 308 2.81 -14.80 -16.58
N SER A 309 3.60 -13.77 -16.87
CA SER A 309 4.83 -13.87 -17.64
C SER A 309 5.99 -13.67 -16.68
N ASP A 310 6.39 -14.78 -16.06
CA ASP A 310 7.74 -15.01 -15.58
C ASP A 310 8.15 -16.38 -16.15
N GLU A 311 9.09 -16.41 -17.08
CA GLU A 311 10.30 -17.24 -16.96
C GLU A 311 11.21 -17.05 -18.19
N SER A 312 12.47 -16.77 -17.91
CA SER A 312 13.59 -16.77 -18.84
C SER A 312 13.90 -18.19 -19.32
N THR A 313 13.91 -18.41 -20.63
CA THR A 313 14.39 -19.62 -21.29
C THR A 313 15.91 -19.81 -21.13
N MET A 314 16.34 -20.94 -20.56
CA MET A 314 17.62 -21.57 -20.91
C MET A 314 17.33 -22.86 -21.70
N GLU A 315 17.87 -22.93 -22.89
CA GLU A 315 17.80 -24.06 -23.81
C GLU A 315 18.71 -25.20 -23.34
N ILE A 316 18.18 -26.43 -23.24
CA ILE A 316 18.96 -27.66 -23.42
C ILE A 316 18.10 -28.66 -24.24
N ASP A 317 18.63 -29.04 -25.40
CA ASP A 317 18.06 -30.01 -26.34
C ASP A 317 18.26 -31.48 -25.86
N LYS A 318 17.17 -32.27 -25.96
CA LYS A 318 17.03 -33.70 -26.39
C LYS A 318 17.83 -34.78 -25.62
N GLU A 319 17.31 -35.97 -25.30
CA GLU A 319 16.39 -36.87 -26.00
C GLU A 319 16.01 -38.07 -25.10
N SER A 320 14.89 -38.73 -25.42
CA SER A 320 14.57 -40.16 -25.18
C SER A 320 13.78 -40.59 -23.91
N GLN A 321 12.51 -40.96 -24.16
CA GLN A 321 11.66 -41.90 -23.40
C GLN A 321 12.10 -43.38 -23.61
N PRO A 322 11.55 -44.45 -22.95
CA PRO A 322 10.20 -44.55 -22.35
C PRO A 322 10.00 -45.39 -21.04
N GLU A 323 8.77 -45.25 -20.52
CA GLU A 323 7.86 -46.28 -19.94
C GLU A 323 8.06 -46.97 -18.56
N ALA A 324 6.92 -46.98 -17.84
CA ALA A 324 6.26 -48.06 -17.09
C ALA A 324 6.71 -48.49 -15.67
N VAL A 325 5.89 -48.04 -14.68
CA VAL A 325 5.08 -48.80 -13.69
C VAL A 325 5.62 -50.13 -13.10
N MET A 326 5.69 -50.12 -11.75
CA MET A 326 5.59 -51.21 -10.75
C MET A 326 6.41 -52.50 -10.92
N GLU A 327 7.19 -52.85 -9.89
CA GLU A 327 6.86 -53.99 -9.03
C GLU A 327 7.69 -54.00 -7.74
N LEU A 328 7.02 -54.44 -6.68
CA LEU A 328 7.58 -54.73 -5.36
C LEU A 328 8.50 -55.94 -5.43
N ASN A 329 9.61 -55.93 -4.70
CA ASN A 329 10.04 -57.13 -3.98
C ASN A 329 10.94 -56.79 -2.79
N VAL A 330 10.55 -57.44 -1.68
CA VAL A 330 11.23 -57.58 -0.41
C VAL A 330 12.50 -58.42 -0.61
N GLU A 331 13.60 -58.10 0.07
CA GLU A 331 14.34 -59.09 0.86
C GLU A 331 15.39 -58.47 1.79
N GLU A 332 15.43 -59.04 2.98
CA GLU A 332 16.33 -58.77 4.11
C GLU A 332 17.80 -59.04 3.78
N SER A 333 18.67 -58.26 4.44
CA SER A 333 19.82 -58.71 5.25
C SER A 333 20.69 -57.47 5.45
N GLY A 334 20.94 -56.99 6.66
CA GLY A 334 21.41 -57.74 7.81
C GLY A 334 22.91 -57.44 7.96
N ILE A 335 23.29 -57.04 9.18
CA ILE A 335 24.66 -57.05 9.72
C ILE A 335 25.52 -55.86 9.24
N ASP A 336 26.31 -55.14 10.03
CA ASP A 336 26.51 -54.89 11.47
C ASP A 336 27.80 -54.05 11.51
N LYS A 337 28.00 -53.25 12.57
CA LYS A 337 29.32 -52.78 13.06
C LYS A 337 30.04 -51.72 12.23
N GLU A 338 30.87 -50.83 12.75
CA GLU A 338 31.35 -50.40 14.08
C GLU A 338 31.97 -49.01 13.74
N ALA A 339 31.83 -47.96 14.57
CA ALA A 339 32.84 -47.55 15.55
C ALA A 339 34.25 -47.45 14.91
N GLU A 340 34.99 -46.34 14.93
CA GLU A 340 35.34 -45.49 16.05
C GLU A 340 36.15 -44.26 15.56
N GLN A 341 36.15 -43.23 16.41
CA GLN A 341 37.31 -42.42 16.87
C GLN A 341 38.07 -41.55 15.84
N GLU A 342 38.07 -40.22 16.01
CA GLU A 342 38.78 -39.41 17.03
C GLU A 342 40.11 -38.90 16.47
N SER A 343 40.24 -37.57 16.34
CA SER A 343 41.42 -36.82 16.79
C SER A 343 41.39 -35.36 16.30
N VAL A 344 41.29 -34.48 17.29
CA VAL A 344 41.68 -33.06 17.35
C VAL A 344 43.20 -33.04 17.76
N PRO A 345 44.00 -31.94 17.89
CA PRO A 345 43.91 -30.49 17.56
C PRO A 345 45.17 -29.89 16.86
N GLU A 346 45.20 -28.55 16.73
CA GLU A 346 46.31 -27.58 16.97
C GLU A 346 46.48 -26.57 15.81
N GLN A 347 46.04 -25.30 15.94
CA GLN A 347 46.65 -24.11 16.58
C GLN A 347 47.88 -23.48 15.88
N SER A 348 47.72 -22.24 15.41
CA SER A 348 48.67 -21.09 15.44
C SER A 348 47.95 -19.89 14.76
N ASP A 349 47.65 -18.79 15.47
CA ASP A 349 48.43 -17.52 15.55
C ASP A 349 48.95 -17.04 14.17
N GLU A 350 48.77 -15.81 13.70
CA GLU A 350 48.89 -14.52 14.39
C GLU A 350 48.51 -13.35 13.43
N THR A 351 48.21 -12.18 14.02
CA THR A 351 48.40 -10.79 13.53
C THR A 351 47.51 -10.13 12.47
N THR A 352 46.84 -9.08 12.95
CA THR A 352 46.33 -7.89 12.25
C THR A 352 47.44 -6.95 11.75
N PRO A 353 47.10 -6.03 10.84
CA PRO A 353 47.51 -4.64 11.09
C PRO A 353 46.39 -3.62 10.92
N VAL A 354 46.45 -2.60 11.78
CA VAL A 354 45.71 -1.32 11.74
C VAL A 354 46.51 -0.33 10.88
N VAL A 355 45.85 0.43 9.98
CA VAL A 355 46.36 1.75 9.53
C VAL A 355 45.21 2.75 9.35
N GLU A 356 45.54 3.96 9.80
CA GLU A 356 44.81 5.20 10.04
C GLU A 356 44.08 5.91 8.89
N ILE A 357 43.15 6.73 9.37
CA ILE A 357 42.27 7.72 8.75
C ILE A 357 43.05 8.86 8.06
N ARG A 358 42.57 9.30 6.89
CA ARG A 358 42.76 10.67 6.41
C ARG A 358 41.43 11.37 6.15
N SER A 359 41.24 12.43 6.92
CA SER A 359 40.16 13.42 6.85
C SER A 359 40.23 14.23 5.56
N LEU A 360 39.12 14.34 4.84
CA LEU A 360 38.87 15.42 3.89
C LEU A 360 37.57 16.12 4.27
N ARG A 361 37.73 17.29 4.88
CA ARG A 361 36.66 18.29 5.06
C ARG A 361 36.27 18.85 3.70
N SER A 362 35.02 18.68 3.31
CA SER A 362 34.35 19.58 2.36
C SER A 362 33.17 20.22 3.08
N GLY A 363 33.24 21.53 3.29
CA GLY A 363 32.14 22.31 3.87
C GLY A 363 30.97 22.42 2.88
N PRO A 364 29.73 22.61 3.37
CA PRO A 364 28.61 22.82 2.49
C PRO A 364 28.69 24.22 1.88
N LYS A 365 28.67 24.30 0.54
CA LYS A 365 28.40 25.55 -0.17
C LYS A 365 26.91 25.86 0.02
N SER A 366 26.62 26.99 0.66
CA SER A 366 25.27 27.54 0.76
C SER A 366 24.76 27.90 -0.63
N VAL A 367 23.78 27.16 -1.14
CA VAL A 367 22.89 27.63 -2.20
C VAL A 367 21.63 28.11 -1.48
N THR A 368 21.49 29.42 -1.35
CA THR A 368 20.26 30.07 -0.91
C THR A 368 19.17 29.81 -1.93
N SER A 369 18.33 28.80 -1.68
CA SER A 369 17.02 28.70 -2.33
C SER A 369 16.08 29.68 -1.63
N THR A 370 15.57 30.65 -2.39
CA THR A 370 14.51 31.55 -1.94
C THR A 370 13.27 30.73 -1.60
N PRO A 371 12.66 30.88 -0.41
CA PRO A 371 11.41 30.20 -0.11
C PRO A 371 10.31 30.67 -1.08
N ARG A 372 9.65 29.73 -1.78
CA ARG A 372 8.41 30.02 -2.50
C ARG A 372 7.34 30.40 -1.47
N ARG A 373 7.17 31.70 -1.22
CA ARG A 373 6.12 32.23 -0.36
C ARG A 373 4.80 32.12 -1.11
N ARG A 374 4.02 31.05 -0.87
CA ARG A 374 2.64 30.93 -1.33
C ARG A 374 1.83 32.04 -0.65
N LEU A 375 1.37 33.02 -1.43
CA LEU A 375 0.39 34.00 -0.95
C LEU A 375 -0.93 33.25 -0.79
N SER A 376 -1.38 33.09 0.46
CA SER A 376 -2.74 32.68 0.76
C SER A 376 -3.73 33.59 0.02
N ALA A 377 -4.68 33.02 -0.72
CA ALA A 377 -5.76 33.78 -1.33
C ALA A 377 -6.51 34.55 -0.23
N GLY A 378 -6.27 35.86 -0.14
CA GLY A 378 -6.83 36.73 0.89
C GLY A 378 -8.33 36.95 0.66
N THR A 379 -9.12 36.60 1.67
CA THR A 379 -10.52 37.02 1.80
C THR A 379 -10.60 38.54 1.76
N ARG A 380 -11.27 39.09 0.73
CA ARG A 380 -11.57 40.53 0.64
C ARG A 380 -12.53 40.93 1.77
N GLN A 381 -12.02 41.59 2.81
CA GLN A 381 -12.82 42.41 3.70
C GLN A 381 -13.22 43.70 2.97
N THR A 382 -14.53 43.91 2.82
CA THR A 382 -15.15 45.15 2.37
C THR A 382 -15.14 46.18 3.49
N THR A 383 -14.34 47.24 3.34
CA THR A 383 -14.46 48.44 4.18
C THR A 383 -15.41 49.42 3.52
N ARG A 384 -16.58 49.63 4.13
CA ARG A 384 -17.48 50.76 3.84
C ARG A 384 -16.83 52.03 4.40
N GLY A 385 -16.44 52.94 3.51
CA GLY A 385 -16.08 54.31 3.85
C GLY A 385 -17.34 55.15 4.12
N ASN A 386 -17.41 55.72 5.32
CA ASN A 386 -18.35 56.77 5.68
C ASN A 386 -17.62 58.11 5.50
N THR A 387 -18.15 58.99 4.66
CA THR A 387 -17.76 60.41 4.66
C THR A 387 -19.02 61.26 4.55
N LYS A 388 -18.98 62.37 5.30
CA LYS A 388 -20.01 63.37 5.58
C LYS A 388 -20.82 63.85 4.38
#